data_AF-A0A1M6EFC3-F1
#
_entry.id   AF-A0A1M6EFC3-F1
#
_cell.length_a   1.000
_cell.length_b   1.000
_cell.length_c   1.000
_cell.angle_alpha   90.00
_cell.angle_beta   90.00
_cell.angle_gamma   90.00
#
_symmetry.space_group_name_H-M   'P 1'
#
loop_
_entity.id
_entity.type
_entity.pdbx_description
1 polymer ?
#
loop_
_entity_poly.entity_id
_entity_poly.type
_entity_poly.pdbx_seq_one_letter_code
_entity_poly.pdbx_strand_id
1 'polypeptide(L)' 'MKRINAAYLILIVSFLLMIINIINLDFNDLSKNNYSGIVSNILLIASMIFTIRDLKKIK' A
#
# COMPACT_ATOMS: atom_id res chain seq x y z
N MET A 1 -5.31 -5.35 -19.82
CA MET A 1 -6.51 -5.27 -18.95
C MET A 1 -6.37 -6.12 -17.68
N LYS A 2 -6.13 -7.44 -17.74
CA LYS A 2 -5.97 -8.28 -16.52
C LYS A 2 -4.91 -7.79 -15.52
N ARG A 3 -3.74 -7.33 -15.98
CA ARG A 3 -2.65 -6.81 -15.11
C ARG A 3 -3.01 -5.49 -14.41
N ILE A 4 -3.75 -4.62 -15.08
CA ILE A 4 -4.20 -3.34 -14.51
C ILE A 4 -5.24 -3.60 -13.42
N ASN A 5 -6.19 -4.52 -13.65
CA ASN A 5 -7.18 -4.91 -12.65
C ASN A 5 -6.51 -5.53 -11.41
N ALA A 6 -5.48 -6.37 -11.60
CA ALA A 6 -4.69 -6.92 -10.50
C ALA A 6 -3.98 -5.81 -9.69
N ALA A 7 -3.38 -4.82 -10.37
CA ALA A 7 -2.74 -3.68 -9.70
C ALA A 7 -3.74 -2.84 -8.88
N TYR A 8 -4.97 -2.63 -9.41
CA TYR A 8 -6.04 -1.97 -8.66
C TYR A 8 -6.50 -2.79 -7.43
N LEU A 9 -6.60 -4.12 -7.56
CA LEU A 9 -6.91 -5.00 -6.43
C LEU A 9 -5.84 -4.91 -5.34
N ILE A 10 -4.56 -4.99 -5.73
CA ILE A 10 -3.43 -4.86 -4.80
C ILE A 10 -3.47 -3.50 -4.10
N LEU A 11 -3.78 -2.41 -4.81
CA LEU A 11 -3.95 -1.09 -4.21
C LEU A 11 -5.01 -1.06 -3.10
N ILE A 12 -6.19 -1.62 -3.38
CA ILE A 12 -7.30 -1.66 -2.40
C ILE A 12 -6.89 -2.47 -1.17
N VAL A 13 -6.30 -3.65 -1.37
CA VAL A 13 -5.84 -4.51 -0.28
C VAL A 13 -4.75 -3.82 0.55
N SER A 14 -3.77 -3.19 -0.09
CA SER A 14 -2.69 -2.46 0.58
C SER A 14 -3.22 -1.28 1.40
N PHE A 15 -4.23 -0.59 0.88
CA PHE A 15 -4.87 0.52 1.58
C PHE A 15 -5.61 0.05 2.83
N LEU A 16 -6.35 -1.06 2.76
CA LEU A 16 -7.01 -1.67 3.92
C LEU A 16 -5.99 -2.12 4.97
N LEU A 17 -4.91 -2.78 4.55
CA LEU A 17 -3.81 -3.18 5.44
C LEU A 17 -3.13 -1.97 6.11
N MET A 18 -2.98 -0.86 5.39
CA MET A 18 -2.44 0.37 5.95
C MET A 18 -3.34 0.94 7.04
N ILE A 19 -4.67 0.95 6.83
CA ILE A 19 -5.64 1.38 7.84
C ILE A 19 -5.52 0.52 9.11
N ILE A 20 -5.45 -0.81 8.97
CA ILE A 20 -5.30 -1.72 10.11
C ILE A 20 -4.00 -1.44 10.87
N ASN A 21 -2.88 -1.24 10.17
CA ASN A 21 -1.61 -0.90 10.80
C ASN A 21 -1.67 0.44 11.55
N ILE A 22 -2.38 1.44 11.02
CA ILE A 22 -2.55 2.74 11.68
C ILE A 22 -3.45 2.63 12.92
N ILE A 23 -4.54 1.86 12.85
CA ILE A 23 -5.42 1.62 14.01
C ILE A 23 -4.66 0.94 15.16
N ASN A 24 -3.72 0.07 14.82
CA ASN A 24 -2.89 -0.64 15.80
C ASN A 24 -1.71 0.18 16.34
N LEU A 25 -1.49 1.41 15.89
CA LEU A 25 -0.45 2.27 16.45
C LEU A 25 -0.83 2.72 17.86
N ASP A 26 0.05 2.47 18.81
CA ASP A 26 -0.03 3.13 20.11
C ASP A 26 0.57 4.53 20.00
N PHE A 27 -0.27 5.55 19.87
CA PHE A 27 0.16 6.94 19.81
C PHE A 27 0.71 7.47 21.14
N ASN A 28 0.51 6.74 22.25
CA ASN A 28 1.04 7.13 23.56
C ASN A 28 2.48 6.66 23.76
N ASP A 29 2.91 5.57 23.10
CA ASP A 29 4.28 5.06 23.14
C ASP A 29 4.77 4.66 21.74
N LEU A 30 5.30 5.66 21.02
CA LEU A 30 5.83 5.50 19.67
C LEU A 30 7.05 4.58 19.59
N SER A 31 7.76 4.34 20.70
CA SER A 31 8.99 3.53 20.70
C SER A 31 8.72 2.03 20.57
N LYS A 32 7.54 1.59 21.00
CA LYS A 32 7.11 0.19 20.98
C LYS A 32 6.45 -0.24 19.68
N ASN A 33 6.11 0.72 18.81
CA ASN A 33 5.39 0.45 17.59
C ASN A 33 6.27 -0.19 16.51
N ASN A 34 5.69 -1.14 15.78
CA ASN A 34 6.33 -1.74 14.62
C ASN A 34 5.88 -1.03 13.33
N TYR A 35 6.72 -0.14 12.80
CA TYR A 35 6.42 0.65 11.60
C TYR A 35 6.62 -0.09 10.28
N SER A 36 7.20 -1.29 10.28
CA SER A 36 7.51 -2.03 9.04
C SER A 36 6.27 -2.31 8.19
N GLY A 37 5.12 -2.57 8.82
CA GLY A 37 3.84 -2.75 8.14
C GLY A 37 3.35 -1.48 7.43
N ILE A 38 3.59 -0.30 8.02
CA ILE A 38 3.22 0.99 7.43
C ILE A 38 4.15 1.31 6.26
N VAL A 39 5.47 1.21 6.47
CA VAL A 39 6.48 1.50 5.44
C VAL A 39 6.30 0.59 4.23
N SER A 40 6.09 -0.72 4.44
CA SER A 40 5.87 -1.67 3.35
C SER A 40 4.59 -1.39 2.55
N ASN A 41 3.47 -1.04 3.21
CA ASN A 41 2.24 -0.67 2.50
C ASN A 41 2.39 0.62 1.69
N ILE A 42 3.10 1.63 2.20
CA ILE A 42 3.40 2.87 1.46
C ILE A 42 4.20 2.56 0.20
N LEU A 43 5.26 1.75 0.32
CA LEU A 43 6.10 1.34 -0.81
C LEU A 43 5.29 0.54 -1.84
N LEU A 44 4.42 -0.36 -1.38
CA LEU A 44 3.57 -1.17 -2.25
C LEU A 44 2.57 -0.31 -3.03
N ILE A 45 1.91 0.65 -2.35
CA ILE A 45 1.01 1.61 -2.99
C ILE A 45 1.75 2.44 -4.04
N ALA A 46 2.93 2.98 -3.70
CA ALA A 46 3.75 3.75 -4.65
C ALA A 46 4.14 2.90 -5.86
N SER A 47 4.62 1.67 -5.64
CA SER A 47 4.98 0.73 -6.70
C SER A 47 3.80 0.42 -7.62
N MET A 48 2.61 0.20 -7.06
CA MET A 48 1.40 -0.05 -7.87
C MET A 48 0.98 1.18 -8.68
N ILE A 49 1.11 2.39 -8.14
CA ILE A 49 0.86 3.63 -8.90
C ILE A 49 1.80 3.73 -10.10
N PHE A 50 3.11 3.50 -9.90
CA PHE A 50 4.07 3.49 -11.00
C PHE A 50 3.75 2.40 -12.04
N THR A 51 3.41 1.20 -11.58
CA THR A 51 3.04 0.08 -12.44
C THR A 51 1.79 0.40 -13.28
N ILE A 52 0.76 0.98 -12.69
CA ILE A 52 -0.46 1.38 -13.41
C ILE A 52 -0.14 2.48 -14.42
N ARG A 53 0.70 3.46 -14.06
CA ARG A 53 1.12 4.53 -14.97
C ARG A 53 1.84 3.96 -16.19
N ASP A 54 2.76 3.02 -15.97
CA ASP A 54 3.50 2.37 -17.04
C ASP A 54 2.59 1.51 -17.93
N LEU A 55 1.76 0.66 -17.33
CA LEU A 55 0.78 -0.17 -18.05
C LEU A 55 -0.25 0.64 -18.85
N LYS A 56 -0.58 1.85 -18.41
CA LYS A 56 -1.45 2.79 -19.15
C LYS A 56 -0.71 3.50 -20.27
N LYS A 57 0.59 3.74 -20.15
CA LYS A 57 1.42 4.39 -21.18
C LYS A 57 1.76 3.45 -22.34
N ILE A 58 1.82 2.15 -22.07
CA ILE A 58 2.04 1.08 -23.06
C ILE A 58 0.76 0.81 -23.89
N LYS A 59 -0.41 1.28 -23.45
CA LYS A 59 -1.70 1.09 -24.13
C LYS A 59 -2.04 2.30 -24.99
#